data_AF-A0A3D2AZW1-F1
#
_entry.id   AF-A0A3D2AZW1-F1
#
_cell.length_a   1.000
_cell.length_b   1.000
_cell.length_c   1.000
_cell.angle_alpha   90.00
_cell.angle_beta   90.00
_cell.angle_gamma   90.00
#
_symmetry.space_group_name_H-M   'P 1'
#
loop_
_entity.id
_entity.type
_entity.pdbx_description
1 polymer ?
#
loop_
_entity_poly.entity_id
_entity_poly.type
_entity_poly.pdbx_seq_one_letter_code
_entity_poly.pdbx_strand_id
1 'polypeptide(L)'
;MISETLSWLIIGAPLMAGLSIIFLIRPWNSKLWKFSGYVGIFGVAVAFILSLIAIYSILEHSNPNFSAHTWFTIGEKGSSTSFEMTVGILLDP
;
A
#
# COMPACT_ATOMS: atom_id res chain seq x y z
N MET A 1 -7.64 16.39 2.01
CA MET A 1 -6.43 15.85 1.38
C MET A 1 -6.07 14.52 2.02
N ILE A 2 -6.02 13.43 1.25
CA ILE A 2 -5.52 12.13 1.71
C ILE A 2 -4.00 12.20 1.97
N SER A 3 -3.52 11.58 3.05
CA SER A 3 -2.08 11.54 3.35
C SER A 3 -1.37 10.45 2.54
N GLU A 4 -0.06 10.61 2.36
CA GLU A 4 0.78 9.61 1.66
C GLU A 4 0.69 8.24 2.35
N THR A 5 0.72 8.21 3.69
CA THR A 5 0.58 6.99 4.49
C THR A 5 -0.73 6.26 4.22
N LEU A 6 -1.85 6.99 4.14
CA LEU A 6 -3.15 6.39 3.85
C LEU A 6 -3.22 5.86 2.41
N SER A 7 -2.53 6.52 1.48
CA SER A 7 -2.42 6.09 0.09
C SER A 7 -1.63 4.77 -0.02
N TRP A 8 -0.51 4.65 0.71
CA TRP A 8 0.22 3.39 0.84
C TRP A 8 -0.61 2.28 1.46
N LEU A 9 -1.48 2.61 2.40
CA LEU A 9 -2.33 1.65 3.09
C LEU A 9 -3.39 1.03 2.17
N ILE A 10 -3.74 1.65 1.04
CA ILE A 10 -4.62 1.06 0.02
C ILE A 10 -4.01 -0.25 -0.50
N ILE A 11 -2.70 -0.24 -0.81
CA ILE A 11 -1.95 -1.43 -1.25
C ILE A 11 -1.56 -2.29 -0.05
N GLY A 12 -1.17 -1.65 1.06
CA GLY A 12 -0.67 -2.31 2.26
C GLY A 12 -1.72 -3.13 3.01
N ALA A 13 -2.98 -2.69 3.08
CA ALA A 13 -4.03 -3.37 3.84
C ALA A 13 -4.30 -4.81 3.36
N PRO A 14 -4.55 -5.09 2.06
CA PRO A 14 -4.74 -6.46 1.58
C PRO A 14 -3.46 -7.29 1.70
N LEU A 15 -2.29 -6.67 1.51
CA LEU A 15 -1.00 -7.35 1.65
C LEU A 15 -0.77 -7.80 3.09
N MET A 16 -1.00 -6.91 4.07
CA MET A 16 -0.91 -7.22 5.50
C MET A 16 -1.93 -8.27 5.94
N ALA A 17 -3.15 -8.24 5.39
CA ALA A 17 -4.14 -9.29 5.63
C ALA A 17 -3.65 -10.65 5.11
N GLY A 18 -3.11 -10.70 3.90
CA GLY A 18 -2.51 -11.92 3.32
C GLY A 18 -1.34 -12.46 4.14
N LEU A 19 -0.40 -11.58 4.53
CA LEU A 19 0.73 -11.94 5.39
C LEU A 19 0.26 -12.46 6.75
N SER A 20 -0.73 -11.81 7.36
CA SER A 20 -1.32 -12.26 8.63
C SER A 20 -1.95 -13.65 8.50
N ILE A 21 -2.66 -13.91 7.41
CA ILE A 21 -3.25 -15.23 7.15
C ILE A 21 -2.16 -16.29 7.02
N ILE A 22 -1.12 -16.02 6.22
CA ILE A 22 -0.05 -16.98 5.90
C ILE A 22 0.82 -17.27 7.13
N PHE A 23 1.23 -16.26 7.89
CA PHE A 23 2.20 -16.41 8.98
C PHE A 23 1.57 -16.59 10.37
N LEU A 24 0.40 -16.01 10.61
CA LEU A 24 -0.17 -15.92 11.96
C LEU A 24 -1.43 -16.79 12.15
N ILE A 25 -2.24 -16.99 11.11
CA ILE A 25 -3.53 -17.68 11.27
C ILE A 25 -3.42 -19.15 10.84
N ARG A 26 -2.97 -19.38 9.61
CA ARG A 26 -3.00 -20.70 8.97
C ARG A 26 -2.01 -21.72 9.56
N PRO A 27 -0.78 -21.36 9.94
CA PRO A 27 0.20 -22.34 10.45
C PRO A 27 -0.18 -22.94 11.80
N TRP A 28 -0.92 -22.20 12.62
CA TRP A 28 -1.09 -22.52 14.03
C TRP A 28 -2.39 -23.27 14.33
N ASN A 29 -3.43 -23.09 13.52
CA ASN A 29 -4.71 -23.76 13.75
C ASN A 29 -5.57 -23.90 12.48
N SER A 30 -5.77 -25.13 12.03
CA SER A 30 -6.59 -25.47 10.86
C SER A 30 -8.08 -25.12 11.00
N LYS A 31 -8.59 -24.96 12.22
CA LYS A 31 -9.99 -24.57 12.50
C LYS A 31 -10.25 -23.08 12.28
N LEU A 32 -9.20 -22.26 12.16
CA LEU A 32 -9.30 -20.80 11.92
C LEU A 32 -9.52 -20.44 10.44
N TRP A 33 -9.90 -21.40 9.59
CA TRP A 33 -10.16 -21.15 8.16
C TRP A 33 -11.26 -20.09 7.93
N LYS A 34 -12.31 -20.07 8.76
CA LYS A 34 -13.36 -19.03 8.71
C LYS A 34 -12.82 -17.65 9.06
N PHE A 35 -11.97 -17.59 10.09
CA PHE A 35 -11.33 -16.35 10.54
C PHE A 35 -10.39 -15.78 9.48
N SER A 36 -9.67 -16.65 8.76
CA SER A 36 -8.84 -16.25 7.62
C SER A 36 -9.65 -15.52 6.54
N GLY A 37 -10.86 -16.01 6.26
CA GLY A 37 -11.81 -15.35 5.35
C GLY A 37 -12.18 -13.95 5.82
N TYR A 38 -12.54 -13.78 7.10
CA TYR A 38 -12.87 -12.47 7.66
C TYR A 38 -11.70 -11.49 7.62
N VAL A 39 -10.48 -11.93 7.92
CA VAL A 39 -9.29 -11.07 7.85
C VAL A 39 -9.02 -10.62 6.41
N GLY A 40 -9.17 -11.51 5.43
CA GLY A 40 -9.05 -11.16 4.02
C GLY A 40 -10.10 -10.13 3.59
N ILE A 41 -11.37 -10.39 3.92
CA ILE A 41 -12.49 -9.46 3.64
C ILE A 41 -12.23 -8.09 4.28
N PHE A 42 -11.78 -8.07 5.54
CA PHE A 42 -11.48 -6.83 6.24
C PHE A 42 -10.35 -6.04 5.56
N GLY A 43 -9.26 -6.69 5.17
CA GLY A 43 -8.16 -6.03 4.46
C GLY A 43 -8.60 -5.40 3.14
N VAL A 44 -9.43 -6.10 2.36
CA VAL A 44 -9.99 -5.59 1.11
C VAL A 44 -11.00 -4.47 1.37
N ALA A 45 -11.86 -4.60 2.37
CA ALA A 45 -12.85 -3.57 2.72
C ALA A 45 -12.19 -2.26 3.15
N VAL A 46 -11.13 -2.33 3.96
CA VAL A 46 -10.33 -1.15 4.34
C VAL A 46 -9.71 -0.48 3.11
N ALA A 47 -9.08 -1.26 2.23
CA ALA A 47 -8.52 -0.72 1.00
C ALA A 47 -9.59 -0.05 0.12
N PHE A 48 -10.77 -0.67 0.00
CA PHE A 48 -11.87 -0.11 -0.77
C PHE A 48 -12.37 1.23 -0.21
N ILE A 49 -12.57 1.33 1.11
CA ILE A 49 -12.96 2.59 1.77
C ILE A 49 -11.90 3.66 1.55
N LEU A 50 -10.61 3.31 1.69
CA LEU A 50 -9.51 4.25 1.43
C LEU A 50 -9.45 4.69 -0.03
N SER A 51 -9.74 3.81 -0.99
CA SER A 51 -9.84 4.15 -2.42
C SER A 51 -10.98 5.14 -2.68
N LEU A 52 -12.14 4.99 -2.03
CA LEU A 52 -13.25 5.95 -2.13
C LEU A 52 -12.86 7.32 -1.54
N ILE A 53 -12.13 7.34 -0.43
CA ILE A 53 -11.62 8.58 0.15
C ILE A 53 -10.57 9.22 -0.77
N ALA A 54 -9.70 8.41 -1.39
CA ALA A 54 -8.67 8.88 -2.31
C ALA A 54 -9.29 9.56 -3.54
N ILE A 55 -10.24 8.91 -4.21
CA ILE A 55 -10.90 9.48 -5.40
C ILE A 55 -11.66 10.76 -5.06
N TYR A 56 -12.40 10.77 -3.94
CA TYR A 56 -13.07 11.98 -3.47
C TYR A 56 -12.08 13.12 -3.19
N SER A 57 -10.93 12.81 -2.57
CA SER A 57 -9.90 13.80 -2.31
C SER A 57 -9.24 14.35 -3.57
N ILE A 58 -9.10 13.56 -4.63
CA ILE A 58 -8.52 13.99 -5.93
C ILE A 58 -9.53 14.81 -6.73
N LEU A 59 -10.83 14.49 -6.62
CA LEU A 59 -11.89 15.24 -7.32
C LEU A 59 -12.13 16.62 -6.69
N GLU A 60 -11.99 16.75 -5.37
CA GLU A 60 -12.24 18.02 -4.66
C GLU A 60 -11.02 18.94 -4.53
N HIS A 61 -9.81 18.39 -4.63
CA HIS A 61 -8.55 19.14 -4.42
C HIS A 61 -7.59 18.92 -5.59
N SER A 62 -6.51 19.69 -5.66
CA SER A 62 -5.43 19.41 -6.61
C SER A 62 -4.77 18.06 -6.35
N ASN A 63 -4.22 17.46 -7.42
CA ASN A 63 -3.52 16.17 -7.36
C ASN A 63 -2.45 16.18 -6.26
N PRO A 64 -2.51 15.26 -5.28
CA PRO A 64 -1.50 15.18 -4.24
C PRO A 64 -0.16 14.76 -4.86
N ASN A 65 0.87 15.58 -4.67
CA ASN A 65 2.21 15.30 -5.16
C ASN A 65 3.04 14.64 -4.04
N PHE A 66 3.11 13.30 -4.07
CA PHE A 66 3.92 12.53 -3.12
C PHE A 66 5.35 12.41 -3.64
N SER A 67 6.33 12.64 -2.77
CA SER A 67 7.73 12.47 -3.14
C SER A 67 8.05 10.99 -3.32
N ALA A 68 8.71 10.65 -4.43
CA ALA A 68 9.20 9.29 -4.63
C ALA A 68 10.38 9.00 -3.68
N HIS A 69 10.42 7.78 -3.14
CA HIS A 69 11.48 7.33 -2.23
C HIS A 69 12.50 6.50 -3.01
N THR A 70 13.79 6.71 -2.74
CA THR A 70 14.85 5.86 -3.30
C THR A 70 14.68 4.42 -2.83
N TRP A 71 14.51 3.48 -3.76
CA TRP A 71 14.46 2.05 -3.45
C TRP A 71 15.86 1.44 -3.48
N PHE A 72 16.61 1.65 -4.55
CA PHE A 72 18.03 1.28 -4.61
C PHE A 72 18.81 2.18 -5.56
N THR A 73 20.12 2.26 -5.31
CA THR A 73 21.06 3.01 -6.14
C THR A 73 22.23 2.11 -6.53
N ILE A 74 22.62 2.12 -7.80
CA ILE A 74 23.83 1.46 -8.30
C ILE A 74 24.81 2.55 -8.73
N GLY A 75 26.01 2.54 -8.14
CA GLY A 75 27.03 3.59 -8.32
C GLY A 75 26.95 4.67 -7.23
N GLU A 76 27.80 5.69 -7.35
CA GLU A 76 27.87 6.78 -6.39
C GLU A 76 26.70 7.76 -6.58
N LYS A 77 25.89 7.95 -5.54
CA LYS A 77 24.68 8.77 -5.59
C LYS A 77 25.00 10.18 -6.10
N GLY A 78 24.32 10.61 -7.18
CA GLY A 78 24.53 11.92 -7.79
C GLY A 78 25.63 11.98 -8.85
N SER A 79 26.33 10.86 -9.11
CA SER A 79 27.21 10.73 -10.28
C SER A 79 26.40 10.57 -11.57
N SER A 80 26.92 11.08 -12.68
CA SER A 80 26.37 10.88 -14.04
C SER A 80 26.39 9.41 -14.50
N THR A 81 27.12 8.53 -13.79
CA THR A 81 27.15 7.09 -14.04
C THR A 81 26.31 6.30 -13.03
N SER A 82 25.55 6.96 -12.17
CA SER A 82 24.70 6.29 -11.18
C SER A 82 23.30 6.03 -11.71
N PHE A 83 22.74 4.88 -11.32
CA PHE A 83 21.35 4.53 -11.57
C PHE A 83 20.60 4.57 -10.24
N GLU A 84 19.54 5.37 -10.17
CA GLU A 84 18.67 5.47 -9.00
C GLU A 84 17.26 4.97 -9.36
N MET A 85 16.84 3.88 -8.71
CA MET A 85 15.46 3.42 -8.79
C MET A 85 14.68 4.03 -7.63
N THR A 86 13.62 4.75 -7.96
CA THR A 86 12.69 5.30 -6.98
C THR A 86 11.34 4.57 -7.03
N VAL A 87 10.66 4.56 -5.90
CA VAL A 87 9.34 3.98 -5.72
C VAL A 87 8.48 5.00 -4.99
N GLY A 88 7.30 5.27 -5.53
CA GLY A 88 6.36 6.23 -4.98
C GLY A 88 4.94 5.88 -5.40
N ILE A 89 3.99 6.66 -4.89
CA ILE A 89 2.59 6.57 -5.29
C ILE A 89 2.26 7.77 -6.13
N LEU A 90 1.69 7.49 -7.31
CA LEU A 90 1.01 8.49 -8.12
C LEU A 90 -0.50 8.23 -7.99
N LEU A 91 -1.24 9.22 -7.50
CA LEU A 91 -2.69 9.21 -7.52
C LEU A 91 -3.16 10.11 -8.67
N ASP A 92 -3.84 9.53 -9.63
CA ASP A 92 -4.35 10.19 -10.84
C ASP A 92 -5.87 9.92 -10.98
N PRO A 93 -6.69 10.85 -11.53
CA PRO A 93 -8.14 10.71 -11.68
C PRO A 93 -8.61 9.58 -12.60
#